data_AF-S0AY28-F1
#
_entry.id   AF-S0AY28-F1
#
_cell.length_a   1.000
_cell.length_b   1.000
_cell.length_c   1.000
_cell.angle_alpha   90.00
_cell.angle_beta   90.00
_cell.angle_gamma   90.00
#
_symmetry.space_group_name_H-M   'P 1'
#
loop_
_entity.id
_entity.type
_entity.pdbx_description
1 polymer ?
#
loop_
_entity_poly.entity_id
_entity_poly.type
_entity_poly.pdbx_seq_one_letter_code
_entity_poly.pdbx_strand_id
1 'polypeptide(L)'
;MRALVWLLIALYITCVSSTSVSSSELEEDVLVEDATTLEDNTEEFELEDKPKHAHKHWYAKRNWWLQRHWYKQWRRQMRKWQRKQQRKAKRMSRMKESNGHRYRDYLRLKRAKRTLQKQLHIRSVAAIQAKVLRASSRMDTNRRIFKGLKKQIVMKIELIQKEQDPKKKQELTTELKALVEQSKRIRKMIVKTAVREGKHFTQLIAAKKAHKMVKRILKAKRRVGLEKKVLKALNIADMKIGRIAEKNKYNAKRFQKQTARMIKRICKRMRLGKKTCKKLAMKLHGKVKHISKKIMRRYNKKQDQLKKNLEKRIEGKMVRKTVKGMAKKFEHNYQAIAKYRDVLDVTCKMDPKSCDFFRRSMGDMVPML
;
A
#
# COMPACT_ATOMS: atom_id res chain seq x y z
N MET A 1 37.64 20.16 -1.79
CA MET A 1 36.46 19.37 -2.24
C MET A 1 36.63 17.86 -2.00
N ARG A 2 37.68 17.20 -2.50
CA ARG A 2 37.87 15.74 -2.29
C ARG A 2 38.15 15.35 -0.83
N ALA A 3 38.90 16.15 -0.08
CA ALA A 3 39.19 15.90 1.34
C ALA A 3 37.93 15.91 2.24
N LEU A 4 36.98 16.82 1.99
CA LEU A 4 35.72 16.91 2.74
C LEU A 4 34.81 15.69 2.53
N VAL A 5 34.83 15.10 1.33
CA VAL A 5 34.05 13.90 1.03
C VAL A 5 34.61 12.69 1.79
N TRP A 6 35.93 12.58 1.90
CA TRP A 6 36.57 11.52 2.68
C TRP A 6 36.36 11.69 4.18
N LEU A 7 36.36 12.93 4.69
CA LEU A 7 36.09 13.22 6.09
C LEU A 7 34.64 12.91 6.49
N LEU A 8 33.67 13.15 5.59
CA LEU A 8 32.26 12.76 5.77
C LEU A 8 32.05 11.25 5.69
N ILE A 9 32.83 10.54 4.87
CA ILE A 9 32.77 9.07 4.79
C ILE A 9 33.39 8.45 6.05
N ALA A 10 34.50 9.01 6.56
CA ALA A 10 35.13 8.56 7.80
C ALA A 10 34.21 8.75 9.01
N LEU A 11 33.56 9.92 9.15
CA LEU A 11 32.57 10.19 10.20
C LEU A 11 31.34 9.28 10.11
N TYR A 12 30.90 8.91 8.89
CA TYR A 12 29.79 7.97 8.72
C TYR A 12 30.16 6.55 9.12
N ILE A 13 31.42 6.11 8.89
CA ILE A 13 31.88 4.78 9.26
C ILE A 13 32.07 4.67 10.79
N THR A 14 32.61 5.70 11.46
CA THR A 14 32.74 5.69 12.93
C THR A 14 31.40 5.77 13.66
N CYS A 15 30.39 6.47 13.11
CA CYS A 15 29.02 6.44 13.63
C CYS A 15 28.28 5.10 13.44
N VAL A 16 28.65 4.30 12.43
CA VAL A 16 28.03 2.98 12.21
C VAL A 16 28.71 1.91 13.06
N SER A 17 30.02 2.01 13.29
CA SER A 17 30.77 1.08 14.15
C SER A 17 30.49 1.25 15.65
N SER A 18 30.00 2.42 16.09
CA SER A 18 29.57 2.67 17.47
C SER A 18 28.13 2.18 17.77
N THR A 19 27.44 1.61 16.77
CA THR A 19 26.20 0.84 16.97
C THR A 19 26.44 -0.66 16.93
N SER A 20 27.60 -1.10 17.43
CA SER A 20 27.79 -2.48 17.88
C SER A 20 26.85 -2.73 19.05
N VAL A 21 25.78 -3.47 18.73
CA VAL A 21 24.86 -4.14 19.63
C VAL A 21 25.64 -4.75 20.79
N SER A 22 25.54 -4.16 21.98
CA SER A 22 25.71 -4.91 23.22
C SER A 22 24.49 -5.81 23.34
N SER A 23 24.71 -7.12 23.16
CA SER A 23 23.82 -8.12 23.74
C SER A 23 24.04 -8.06 25.24
N SER A 24 23.12 -7.45 25.95
CA SER A 24 22.89 -7.72 27.36
C SER A 24 21.45 -8.18 27.47
N GLU A 25 21.32 -9.49 27.64
CA GLU A 25 20.17 -10.12 28.28
C GLU A 25 19.84 -9.32 29.55
N LEU A 26 18.62 -8.83 29.61
CA LEU A 26 17.94 -8.46 30.84
C LEU A 26 16.47 -8.71 30.56
N GLU A 27 16.08 -9.95 30.85
CA GLU A 27 14.71 -10.29 31.21
C GLU A 27 14.36 -9.44 32.42
N GLU A 28 13.44 -8.50 32.24
CA GLU A 28 12.65 -7.95 33.33
C GLU A 28 11.19 -8.09 32.93
N ASP A 29 10.62 -9.20 33.39
CA ASP A 29 9.19 -9.36 33.59
C ASP A 29 8.73 -8.34 34.64
N VAL A 30 8.33 -7.16 34.19
CA VAL A 30 7.53 -6.26 35.02
C VAL A 30 6.06 -6.58 34.81
N LEU A 31 5.61 -7.55 35.61
CA LEU A 31 4.25 -7.61 36.14
C LEU A 31 3.90 -6.23 36.71
N VAL A 32 2.99 -5.52 36.05
CA VAL A 32 2.28 -4.41 36.70
C VAL A 32 0.94 -4.98 37.12
N GLU A 33 0.95 -5.62 38.29
CA GLU A 33 -0.24 -5.83 39.10
C GLU A 33 -0.76 -4.47 39.59
N ASP A 34 -2.08 -4.35 39.57
CA ASP A 34 -2.81 -3.29 40.23
C ASP A 34 -2.55 -3.35 41.74
N ALA A 35 -1.98 -2.28 42.30
CA ALA A 35 -2.03 -1.99 43.72
C ALA A 35 -2.61 -0.59 43.91
N THR A 36 -3.93 -0.57 44.15
CA THR A 36 -4.54 0.23 45.22
C THR A 36 -3.60 0.20 46.44
N THR A 37 -3.08 1.32 46.91
CA THR A 37 -3.69 2.15 47.96
C THR A 37 -2.97 3.50 47.98
N LEU A 38 -3.72 4.60 47.98
CA LEU A 38 -3.24 5.86 48.53
C LEU A 38 -4.12 6.10 49.74
N GLU A 39 -3.60 5.77 50.91
CA GLU A 39 -4.23 6.07 52.19
C GLU A 39 -4.27 7.59 52.37
N ASP A 40 -5.48 8.07 52.65
CA ASP A 40 -5.76 9.42 53.12
C ASP A 40 -5.16 9.59 54.52
N ASN A 41 -3.98 10.19 54.61
CA ASN A 41 -3.55 10.85 55.84
C ASN A 41 -4.20 12.23 55.89
N THR A 42 -5.45 12.27 56.34
CA THR A 42 -6.09 13.47 56.86
C THR A 42 -5.56 13.74 58.27
N GLU A 43 -4.50 14.55 58.35
CA GLU A 43 -4.19 15.27 59.58
C GLU A 43 -5.27 16.34 59.79
N GLU A 44 -5.96 16.24 60.93
CA GLU A 44 -6.84 17.25 61.49
C GLU A 44 -6.04 18.56 61.69
N PHE A 45 -6.54 19.64 61.10
CA PHE A 45 -6.18 20.99 61.50
C PHE A 45 -7.47 21.74 61.78
N GLU A 46 -7.69 22.01 63.06
CA GLU A 46 -8.82 22.80 63.58
C GLU A 46 -8.79 24.24 63.06
N LEU A 47 -9.99 24.84 63.07
CA LEU A 47 -10.37 26.12 62.50
C LEU A 47 -9.58 27.32 63.03
N GLU A 48 -9.36 28.32 62.17
CA GLU A 48 -9.67 29.71 62.53
C GLU A 48 -9.93 30.60 61.29
N ASP A 49 -10.72 31.64 61.50
CA ASP A 49 -11.54 32.42 60.57
C ASP A 49 -10.85 33.09 59.36
N LYS A 50 -11.57 33.12 58.21
CA LYS A 50 -11.80 34.30 57.33
C LYS A 50 -12.59 33.96 56.04
N PRO A 51 -13.64 34.71 55.67
CA PRO A 51 -14.41 34.51 54.44
C PRO A 51 -13.74 35.23 53.26
N LYS A 52 -12.55 34.80 52.82
CA LYS A 52 -11.90 35.31 51.58
C LYS A 52 -11.31 34.24 50.66
N HIS A 53 -11.56 32.95 50.91
CA HIS A 53 -10.91 31.85 50.16
C HIS A 53 -11.83 30.94 49.33
N ALA A 54 -13.16 31.13 49.36
CA ALA A 54 -14.10 30.32 48.58
C ALA A 54 -13.86 30.40 47.06
N HIS A 55 -13.58 31.60 46.54
CA HIS A 55 -13.25 31.76 45.12
C HIS A 55 -11.89 31.14 44.76
N LYS A 56 -10.88 31.24 45.62
CA LYS A 56 -9.53 30.69 45.37
C LYS A 56 -9.55 29.16 45.33
N HIS A 57 -10.31 28.51 46.22
CA HIS A 57 -10.54 27.06 46.20
C HIS A 57 -11.35 26.58 45.00
N TRP A 58 -12.34 27.35 44.54
CA TRP A 58 -13.10 27.02 43.32
C TRP A 58 -12.21 27.11 42.07
N TYR A 59 -11.41 28.17 41.93
CA TYR A 59 -10.44 28.30 40.84
C TYR A 59 -9.35 27.23 40.92
N ALA A 60 -8.88 26.86 42.13
CA ALA A 60 -7.92 25.77 42.32
C ALA A 60 -8.51 24.40 41.93
N LYS A 61 -9.73 24.06 42.37
CA LYS A 61 -10.43 22.82 41.95
C LYS A 61 -10.71 22.80 40.45
N ARG A 62 -11.13 23.94 39.87
CA ARG A 62 -11.36 24.08 38.42
C ARG A 62 -10.06 23.92 37.63
N ASN A 63 -8.97 24.56 38.05
CA ASN A 63 -7.67 24.46 37.42
C ASN A 63 -7.08 23.05 37.55
N TRP A 64 -7.22 22.40 38.71
CA TRP A 64 -6.84 21.01 38.92
C TRP A 64 -7.64 20.07 38.01
N TRP A 65 -8.96 20.28 37.90
CA TRP A 65 -9.81 19.47 37.03
C TRP A 65 -9.45 19.67 35.55
N LEU A 66 -9.21 20.91 35.13
CA LEU A 66 -8.75 21.25 33.77
C LEU A 66 -7.37 20.65 33.48
N GLN A 67 -6.40 20.72 34.40
CA GLN A 67 -5.09 20.07 34.27
C GLN A 67 -5.22 18.56 34.15
N ARG A 68 -6.02 17.92 35.02
CA ARG A 68 -6.27 16.48 35.00
C ARG A 68 -6.95 16.04 33.69
N HIS A 69 -7.92 16.81 33.19
CA HIS A 69 -8.59 16.53 31.93
C HIS A 69 -7.68 16.75 30.72
N TRP A 70 -6.89 17.83 30.72
CA TRP A 70 -5.91 18.12 29.70
C TRP A 70 -4.83 17.04 29.66
N TYR A 71 -4.30 16.63 30.80
CA TYR A 71 -3.33 15.55 30.92
C TYR A 71 -3.90 14.21 30.44
N LYS A 72 -5.13 13.85 30.84
CA LYS A 72 -5.81 12.65 30.32
C LYS A 72 -6.00 12.71 28.80
N GLN A 73 -6.37 13.85 28.24
CA GLN A 73 -6.54 14.06 26.80
C GLN A 73 -5.19 13.96 26.07
N TRP A 74 -4.15 14.59 26.60
CA TRP A 74 -2.78 14.54 26.08
C TRP A 74 -2.24 13.11 26.09
N ARG A 75 -2.36 12.39 27.21
CA ARG A 75 -1.93 10.98 27.34
C ARG A 75 -2.69 10.06 26.38
N ARG A 76 -3.97 10.33 26.11
CA ARG A 76 -4.76 9.62 25.07
C ARG A 76 -4.27 9.94 23.65
N GLN A 77 -3.92 11.20 23.37
CA GLN A 77 -3.36 11.59 22.07
C GLN A 77 -1.98 10.98 21.85
N MET A 78 -1.11 10.99 22.87
CA MET A 78 0.21 10.36 22.81
C MET A 78 0.11 8.85 22.57
N ARG A 79 -0.78 8.15 23.29
CA ARG A 79 -1.04 6.71 23.03
C ARG A 79 -1.56 6.45 21.60
N LYS A 80 -2.45 7.30 21.08
CA LYS A 80 -2.93 7.19 19.69
C LYS A 80 -1.80 7.44 18.68
N TRP A 81 -0.93 8.41 18.97
CA TRP A 81 0.21 8.75 18.13
C TRP A 81 1.26 7.63 18.11
N GLN A 82 1.65 7.09 19.28
CA GLN A 82 2.54 5.93 19.40
C GLN A 82 1.98 4.71 18.65
N ARG A 83 0.70 4.36 18.86
CA ARG A 83 0.06 3.26 18.11
C ARG A 83 0.08 3.48 16.60
N LYS A 84 -0.05 4.73 16.14
CA LYS A 84 0.04 5.09 14.71
C LYS A 84 1.47 4.93 14.18
N GLN A 85 2.48 5.33 14.95
CA GLN A 85 3.89 5.12 14.60
C GLN A 85 4.27 3.64 14.58
N GLN A 86 3.90 2.86 15.59
CA GLN A 86 4.12 1.41 15.63
C GLN A 86 3.47 0.68 14.44
N ARG A 87 2.23 1.06 14.06
CA ARG A 87 1.58 0.50 12.86
C ARG A 87 2.32 0.88 11.57
N LYS A 88 2.85 2.10 11.48
CA LYS A 88 3.68 2.56 10.35
C LYS A 88 5.00 1.77 10.31
N ALA A 89 5.66 1.58 11.44
CA ALA A 89 6.88 0.78 11.58
C ALA A 89 6.65 -0.68 11.20
N LYS A 90 5.64 -1.36 11.77
CA LYS A 90 5.27 -2.74 11.39
C LYS A 90 4.94 -2.87 9.91
N ARG A 91 4.23 -1.90 9.31
CA ARG A 91 3.94 -1.87 7.86
C ARG A 91 5.20 -1.72 7.03
N MET A 92 6.13 -0.86 7.44
CA MET A 92 7.42 -0.66 6.76
C MET A 92 8.33 -1.89 6.93
N SER A 93 8.36 -2.52 8.10
CA SER A 93 9.13 -3.74 8.36
C SER A 93 8.65 -4.91 7.51
N ARG A 94 7.35 -5.21 7.51
CA ARG A 94 6.77 -6.24 6.62
C ARG A 94 7.03 -5.95 5.13
N MET A 95 7.01 -4.68 4.74
CA MET A 95 7.37 -4.27 3.38
C MET A 95 8.86 -4.47 3.10
N LYS A 96 9.74 -4.19 4.07
CA LYS A 96 11.20 -4.42 3.99
C LYS A 96 11.55 -5.90 3.97
N GLU A 97 10.92 -6.75 4.78
CA GLU A 97 11.12 -8.22 4.78
C GLU A 97 10.61 -8.88 3.50
N SER A 98 9.38 -8.55 3.08
CA SER A 98 8.80 -9.04 1.84
C SER A 98 9.61 -8.59 0.62
N ASN A 99 10.06 -7.34 0.60
CA ASN A 99 10.98 -6.87 -0.43
C ASN A 99 12.40 -7.43 -0.26
N GLY A 100 12.83 -7.74 0.96
CA GLY A 100 14.17 -8.18 1.32
C GLY A 100 14.43 -9.59 0.84
N HIS A 101 13.56 -10.55 1.16
CA HIS A 101 13.65 -11.91 0.62
C HIS A 101 13.56 -11.91 -0.91
N ARG A 102 12.61 -11.16 -1.49
CA ARG A 102 12.44 -11.08 -2.96
C ARG A 102 13.60 -10.37 -3.66
N TYR A 103 14.21 -9.37 -3.02
CA TYR A 103 15.38 -8.66 -3.53
C TYR A 103 16.66 -9.49 -3.40
N ARG A 104 16.81 -10.23 -2.29
CA ARG A 104 17.87 -11.24 -2.14
C ARG A 104 17.75 -12.32 -3.20
N ASP A 105 16.55 -12.83 -3.47
CA ASP A 105 16.31 -13.78 -4.57
C ASP A 105 16.64 -13.17 -5.93
N TYR A 106 16.22 -11.93 -6.19
CA TYR A 106 16.59 -11.20 -7.40
C TYR A 106 18.12 -11.04 -7.53
N LEU A 107 18.82 -10.73 -6.44
CA LEU A 107 20.29 -10.59 -6.44
C LEU A 107 20.98 -11.93 -6.65
N ARG A 108 20.53 -13.01 -6.00
CA ARG A 108 20.99 -14.40 -6.24
C ARG A 108 20.83 -14.77 -7.71
N LEU A 109 19.66 -14.51 -8.27
CA LEU A 109 19.35 -14.74 -9.68
C LEU A 109 20.19 -13.86 -10.63
N LYS A 110 20.47 -12.60 -10.27
CA LYS A 110 21.34 -11.70 -11.05
C LYS A 110 22.81 -12.16 -11.03
N ARG A 111 23.30 -12.62 -9.88
CA ARG A 111 24.64 -13.23 -9.75
C ARG A 111 24.71 -14.50 -10.60
N ALA A 112 23.73 -15.39 -10.48
CA ALA A 112 23.62 -16.59 -11.31
C ALA A 112 23.58 -16.30 -12.82
N LYS A 113 22.88 -15.24 -13.25
CA LYS A 113 22.90 -14.81 -14.66
C LYS A 113 24.31 -14.39 -15.10
N ARG A 114 25.01 -13.60 -14.29
CA ARG A 114 26.35 -13.10 -14.63
C ARG A 114 27.37 -14.22 -14.68
N THR A 115 27.33 -15.17 -13.73
CA THR A 115 28.19 -16.36 -13.77
C THR A 115 27.89 -17.23 -14.98
N LEU A 116 26.60 -17.46 -15.31
CA LEU A 116 26.23 -18.17 -16.54
C LEU A 116 26.69 -17.46 -17.81
N GLN A 117 26.58 -16.12 -17.87
CA GLN A 117 27.08 -15.33 -19.02
C GLN A 117 28.60 -15.42 -19.17
N LYS A 118 29.34 -15.41 -18.05
CA LYS A 118 30.81 -15.56 -18.04
C LYS A 118 31.24 -16.97 -18.42
N GLN A 119 30.61 -18.00 -17.86
CA GLN A 119 30.98 -19.40 -18.12
C GLN A 119 30.64 -19.85 -19.55
N LEU A 120 29.57 -19.32 -20.16
CA LEU A 120 29.11 -19.81 -21.45
C LEU A 120 29.56 -18.98 -22.65
N HIS A 121 30.22 -17.82 -22.46
CA HIS A 121 30.60 -16.87 -23.53
C HIS A 121 29.55 -16.89 -24.64
N ILE A 122 28.28 -16.64 -24.26
CA ILE A 122 27.08 -17.24 -24.90
C ILE A 122 27.14 -17.19 -26.42
N ARG A 123 27.69 -18.24 -27.04
CA ARG A 123 27.33 -18.61 -28.41
C ARG A 123 25.89 -19.10 -28.31
N SER A 124 25.03 -18.66 -29.22
CA SER A 124 23.62 -19.04 -29.17
C SER A 124 23.49 -20.57 -29.15
N VAL A 125 22.49 -21.09 -28.44
CA VAL A 125 22.19 -22.54 -28.44
C VAL A 125 22.11 -23.07 -29.89
N ALA A 126 21.57 -22.24 -30.79
CA ALA A 126 21.51 -22.51 -32.23
C ALA A 126 22.90 -22.68 -32.87
N ALA A 127 23.89 -21.85 -32.54
CA ALA A 127 25.24 -21.97 -33.06
C ALA A 127 25.95 -23.26 -32.60
N ILE A 128 25.71 -23.70 -31.35
CA ILE A 128 26.27 -24.97 -30.84
C ILE A 128 25.55 -26.15 -31.50
N GLN A 129 24.23 -26.08 -31.66
CA GLN A 129 23.44 -27.11 -32.34
C GLN A 129 23.88 -27.31 -33.81
N ALA A 130 24.14 -26.22 -34.53
CA ALA A 130 24.67 -26.28 -35.90
C ALA A 130 26.05 -26.97 -35.97
N LYS A 131 26.91 -26.79 -34.97
CA LYS A 131 28.21 -27.49 -34.91
C LYS A 131 28.06 -29.00 -34.69
N VAL A 132 27.12 -29.42 -33.85
CA VAL A 132 26.80 -30.84 -33.65
C VAL A 132 26.30 -31.46 -34.95
N LEU A 133 25.35 -30.82 -35.63
CA LEU A 133 24.80 -31.31 -36.91
C LEU A 133 25.87 -31.42 -38.01
N ARG A 134 26.76 -30.42 -38.14
CA ARG A 134 27.88 -30.47 -39.09
C ARG A 134 28.88 -31.58 -38.76
N ALA A 135 29.14 -31.85 -37.48
CA ALA A 135 30.03 -32.93 -37.06
C ALA A 135 29.43 -34.31 -37.37
N SER A 136 28.14 -34.50 -37.07
CA SER A 136 27.38 -35.72 -37.36
C SER A 136 27.34 -36.01 -38.87
N SER A 137 27.02 -35.02 -39.70
CA SER A 137 27.03 -35.17 -41.17
C SER A 137 28.41 -35.56 -41.72
N ARG A 138 29.50 -34.97 -41.21
CA ARG A 138 30.87 -35.35 -41.57
C ARG A 138 31.22 -36.77 -41.14
N MET A 139 30.74 -37.20 -39.97
CA MET A 139 30.91 -38.59 -39.52
C MET A 139 30.21 -39.58 -40.42
N ASP A 140 28.97 -39.31 -40.82
CA ASP A 140 28.21 -40.19 -41.70
C ASP A 140 28.89 -40.33 -43.07
N THR A 141 29.40 -39.22 -43.61
CA THR A 141 30.18 -39.21 -44.84
C THR A 141 31.43 -40.08 -44.71
N ASN A 142 32.23 -39.87 -43.66
CA ASN A 142 33.44 -40.67 -43.42
C ASN A 142 33.13 -42.16 -43.20
N ARG A 143 32.01 -42.49 -42.55
CA ARG A 143 31.55 -43.89 -42.38
C ARG A 143 31.19 -44.54 -43.71
N ARG A 144 30.55 -43.81 -44.63
CA ARG A 144 30.25 -44.30 -45.99
C ARG A 144 31.54 -44.58 -46.76
N ILE A 145 32.48 -43.65 -46.75
CA ILE A 145 33.78 -43.83 -47.41
C ILE A 145 34.54 -45.02 -46.80
N PHE A 146 34.56 -45.15 -45.47
CA PHE A 146 35.19 -46.29 -44.81
C PHE A 146 34.56 -47.63 -45.20
N LYS A 147 33.22 -47.72 -45.31
CA LYS A 147 32.54 -48.92 -45.81
C LYS A 147 32.94 -49.23 -47.27
N GLY A 148 33.06 -48.20 -48.12
CA GLY A 148 33.52 -48.35 -49.51
C GLY A 148 34.94 -48.90 -49.59
N LEU A 149 35.88 -48.31 -48.84
CA LEU A 149 37.27 -48.78 -48.74
C LEU A 149 37.34 -50.22 -48.23
N LYS A 150 36.52 -50.60 -47.25
CA LYS A 150 36.49 -51.97 -46.74
C LYS A 150 36.09 -52.97 -47.84
N LYS A 151 35.09 -52.64 -48.66
CA LYS A 151 34.69 -53.49 -49.81
C LYS A 151 35.81 -53.61 -50.84
N GLN A 152 36.46 -52.50 -51.20
CA GLN A 152 37.58 -52.48 -52.15
C GLN A 152 38.77 -53.30 -51.65
N ILE A 153 39.09 -53.22 -50.35
CA ILE A 153 40.15 -54.02 -49.73
C ILE A 153 39.84 -55.52 -49.86
N VAL A 154 38.60 -55.95 -49.56
CA VAL A 154 38.19 -57.36 -49.68
C VAL A 154 38.30 -57.83 -51.13
N MET A 155 37.77 -57.07 -52.09
CA MET A 155 37.90 -57.38 -53.52
C MET A 155 39.37 -57.49 -53.97
N LYS A 156 40.25 -56.59 -53.52
CA LYS A 156 41.68 -56.65 -53.85
C LYS A 156 42.38 -57.87 -53.25
N ILE A 157 42.00 -58.29 -52.04
CA ILE A 157 42.52 -59.52 -51.44
C ILE A 157 42.10 -60.73 -52.27
N GLU A 158 40.83 -60.81 -52.68
CA GLU A 158 40.32 -61.88 -53.54
C GLU A 158 41.04 -61.92 -54.90
N LEU A 159 41.31 -60.77 -55.51
CA LEU A 159 42.09 -60.67 -56.75
C LEU A 159 43.53 -61.16 -56.58
N ILE A 160 44.22 -60.74 -55.50
CA ILE A 160 45.59 -61.19 -55.19
C ILE A 160 45.67 -62.71 -54.98
N GLN A 161 44.62 -63.31 -54.42
CA GLN A 161 44.54 -64.76 -54.22
C GLN A 161 44.39 -65.53 -55.54
N LYS A 162 43.76 -64.93 -56.55
CA LYS A 162 43.52 -65.53 -57.87
C LYS A 162 44.66 -65.30 -58.88
N GLU A 163 45.48 -64.27 -58.68
CA GLU A 163 46.55 -63.90 -59.61
C GLU A 163 47.77 -64.84 -59.50
N GLN A 164 48.18 -65.44 -60.62
CA GLN A 164 49.35 -66.33 -60.70
C GLN A 164 50.65 -65.60 -61.10
N ASP A 165 50.54 -64.44 -61.78
CA ASP A 165 51.68 -63.63 -62.22
C ASP A 165 52.37 -62.92 -61.04
N PRO A 166 53.67 -63.18 -60.76
CA PRO A 166 54.35 -62.62 -59.59
C PRO A 166 54.52 -61.10 -59.65
N LYS A 167 54.77 -60.54 -60.84
CA LYS A 167 54.92 -59.08 -61.04
C LYS A 167 53.61 -58.33 -60.77
N LYS A 168 52.50 -58.80 -61.35
CA LYS A 168 51.16 -58.23 -61.12
C LYS A 168 50.71 -58.39 -59.67
N LYS A 169 51.01 -59.53 -59.04
CA LYS A 169 50.74 -59.75 -57.61
C LYS A 169 51.45 -58.72 -56.73
N GLN A 170 52.68 -58.36 -57.08
CA GLN A 170 53.44 -57.34 -56.37
C GLN A 170 52.80 -55.95 -56.51
N GLU A 171 52.38 -55.55 -57.71
CA GLU A 171 51.63 -54.31 -57.95
C GLU A 171 50.32 -54.27 -57.14
N LEU A 172 49.50 -55.33 -57.21
CA LEU A 172 48.24 -55.43 -56.47
C LEU A 172 48.43 -55.34 -54.95
N THR A 173 49.52 -55.91 -54.40
CA THR A 173 49.83 -55.80 -52.97
C THR A 173 50.25 -54.39 -52.55
N THR A 174 50.92 -53.63 -53.42
CA THR A 174 51.23 -52.22 -53.14
C THR A 174 49.96 -51.36 -53.09
N GLU A 175 49.03 -51.59 -54.02
CA GLU A 175 47.73 -50.92 -54.03
C GLU A 175 46.88 -51.30 -52.81
N LEU A 176 46.90 -52.58 -52.40
CA LEU A 176 46.24 -53.03 -51.18
C LEU A 176 46.80 -52.32 -49.95
N LYS A 177 48.14 -52.20 -49.83
CA LYS A 177 48.77 -51.45 -48.73
C LYS A 177 48.33 -49.98 -48.71
N ALA A 178 48.21 -49.35 -49.88
CA ALA A 178 47.72 -47.98 -50.01
C ALA A 178 46.25 -47.84 -49.54
N LEU A 179 45.36 -48.75 -49.95
CA LEU A 179 43.96 -48.78 -49.52
C LEU A 179 43.84 -49.00 -48.00
N VAL A 180 44.65 -49.90 -47.44
CA VAL A 180 44.68 -50.16 -46.00
C VAL A 180 45.10 -48.90 -45.24
N GLU A 181 46.11 -48.17 -45.70
CA GLU A 181 46.51 -46.92 -45.04
C GLU A 181 45.46 -45.81 -45.19
N GLN A 182 44.81 -45.69 -46.34
CA GLN A 182 43.67 -44.78 -46.48
C GLN A 182 42.55 -45.15 -45.49
N SER A 183 42.25 -46.44 -45.30
CA SER A 183 41.24 -46.88 -44.33
C SER A 183 41.62 -46.50 -42.88
N LYS A 184 42.90 -46.64 -42.50
CA LYS A 184 43.40 -46.25 -41.17
C LYS A 184 43.28 -44.74 -40.97
N ARG A 185 43.61 -43.93 -41.98
CA ARG A 185 43.48 -42.46 -41.95
C ARG A 185 42.01 -42.04 -41.75
N ILE A 186 41.09 -42.63 -42.51
CA ILE A 186 39.65 -42.33 -42.35
C ILE A 186 39.13 -42.78 -40.99
N ARG A 187 39.55 -43.95 -40.49
CA ARG A 187 39.17 -44.41 -39.14
C ARG A 187 39.63 -43.42 -38.06
N LYS A 188 40.85 -42.91 -38.13
CA LYS A 188 41.35 -41.83 -37.25
C LYS A 188 40.49 -40.56 -37.36
N MET A 189 40.08 -40.17 -38.56
CA MET A 189 39.19 -39.00 -38.75
C MET A 189 37.79 -39.20 -38.16
N ILE A 190 37.20 -40.40 -38.28
CA ILE A 190 35.90 -40.72 -37.66
C ILE A 190 35.99 -40.55 -36.14
N VAL A 191 37.01 -41.16 -35.51
CA VAL A 191 37.22 -41.09 -34.06
C VAL A 191 37.42 -39.64 -33.62
N LYS A 192 38.26 -38.86 -34.31
CA LYS A 192 38.50 -37.45 -34.00
C LYS A 192 37.24 -36.60 -34.12
N THR A 193 36.38 -36.89 -35.11
CA THR A 193 35.12 -36.17 -35.30
C THR A 193 34.10 -36.54 -34.23
N ALA A 194 34.02 -37.81 -33.83
CA ALA A 194 33.15 -38.29 -32.74
C ALA A 194 33.50 -37.65 -31.39
N VAL A 195 34.79 -37.55 -31.07
CA VAL A 195 35.25 -36.86 -29.84
C VAL A 195 34.84 -35.38 -29.85
N ARG A 196 34.94 -34.71 -31.00
CA ARG A 196 34.51 -33.30 -31.14
C ARG A 196 32.99 -33.17 -31.02
N GLU A 197 32.22 -34.08 -31.61
CA GLU A 197 30.77 -34.12 -31.48
C GLU A 197 30.33 -34.30 -30.03
N GLY A 198 30.95 -35.22 -29.28
CA GLY A 198 30.69 -35.42 -27.86
C GLY A 198 30.97 -34.16 -27.02
N LYS A 199 32.09 -33.47 -27.27
CA LYS A 199 32.38 -32.16 -26.63
C LYS A 199 31.35 -31.09 -26.97
N HIS A 200 30.86 -31.02 -28.20
CA HIS A 200 29.82 -30.07 -28.58
C HIS A 200 28.45 -30.43 -27.99
N PHE A 201 28.15 -31.71 -27.83
CA PHE A 201 26.90 -32.18 -27.24
C PHE A 201 26.81 -31.88 -25.74
N THR A 202 27.89 -32.09 -24.98
CA THR A 202 27.94 -31.70 -23.55
C THR A 202 27.79 -30.18 -23.37
N GLN A 203 28.43 -29.39 -24.22
CA GLN A 203 28.25 -27.93 -24.28
C GLN A 203 26.79 -27.55 -24.59
N LEU A 204 26.12 -28.26 -25.50
CA LEU A 204 24.71 -28.04 -25.85
C LEU A 204 23.79 -28.29 -24.66
N ILE A 205 24.01 -29.38 -23.91
CA ILE A 205 23.23 -29.69 -22.70
C ILE A 205 23.41 -28.59 -21.64
N ALA A 206 24.65 -28.17 -21.38
CA ALA A 206 24.94 -27.10 -20.43
C ALA A 206 24.27 -25.78 -20.86
N ALA A 207 24.35 -25.43 -22.15
CA ALA A 207 23.72 -24.24 -22.71
C ALA A 207 22.18 -24.28 -22.60
N LYS A 208 21.54 -25.45 -22.86
CA LYS A 208 20.09 -25.63 -22.68
C LYS A 208 19.66 -25.43 -21.22
N LYS A 209 20.38 -26.02 -20.25
CA LYS A 209 20.12 -25.84 -18.81
C LYS A 209 20.23 -24.37 -18.41
N ALA A 210 21.28 -23.69 -18.84
CA ALA A 210 21.49 -22.27 -18.58
C ALA A 210 20.40 -21.38 -19.21
N HIS A 211 20.01 -21.63 -20.45
CA HIS A 211 18.93 -20.90 -21.11
C HIS A 211 17.59 -21.02 -20.33
N LYS A 212 17.26 -22.21 -19.81
CA LYS A 212 16.10 -22.43 -18.94
C LYS A 212 16.19 -21.60 -17.65
N MET A 213 17.36 -21.56 -17.02
CA MET A 213 17.60 -20.71 -15.84
C MET A 213 17.45 -19.21 -16.16
N VAL A 214 18.06 -18.71 -17.24
CA VAL A 214 17.94 -17.31 -17.67
C VAL A 214 16.47 -16.93 -17.93
N LYS A 215 15.69 -17.81 -18.56
CA LYS A 215 14.24 -17.60 -18.77
C LYS A 215 13.49 -17.49 -17.44
N ARG A 216 13.82 -18.31 -16.44
CA ARG A 216 13.25 -18.21 -15.07
C ARG A 216 13.62 -16.87 -14.41
N ILE A 217 14.88 -16.46 -14.51
CA ILE A 217 15.39 -15.19 -13.96
C ILE A 217 14.66 -13.99 -14.59
N LEU A 218 14.50 -13.97 -15.92
CA LEU A 218 13.78 -12.89 -16.61
C LEU A 218 12.30 -12.83 -16.21
N LYS A 219 11.64 -13.99 -16.06
CA LYS A 219 10.26 -14.05 -15.53
C LYS A 219 10.18 -13.49 -14.11
N ALA A 220 11.10 -13.85 -13.22
CA ALA A 220 11.15 -13.34 -11.85
C ALA A 220 11.39 -11.82 -11.82
N LYS A 221 12.34 -11.31 -12.61
CA LYS A 221 12.60 -9.86 -12.73
C LYS A 221 11.35 -9.10 -13.20
N ARG A 222 10.64 -9.61 -14.20
CA ARG A 222 9.37 -9.03 -14.67
C ARG A 222 8.30 -9.02 -13.58
N ARG A 223 8.18 -10.12 -12.80
CA ARG A 223 7.25 -10.20 -11.65
C ARG A 223 7.56 -9.15 -10.60
N VAL A 224 8.81 -9.07 -10.13
CA VAL A 224 9.24 -8.07 -9.13
C VAL A 224 9.00 -6.64 -9.61
N GLY A 225 9.29 -6.35 -10.88
CA GLY A 225 9.02 -5.04 -11.48
C GLY A 225 7.53 -4.68 -11.47
N LEU A 226 6.66 -5.65 -11.78
CA LEU A 226 5.22 -5.46 -11.76
C LEU A 226 4.69 -5.28 -10.32
N GLU A 227 5.20 -6.03 -9.35
CA GLU A 227 4.83 -5.88 -7.94
C GLU A 227 5.18 -4.50 -7.39
N LYS A 228 6.39 -4.00 -7.68
CA LYS A 228 6.80 -2.63 -7.30
C LYS A 228 5.85 -1.58 -7.88
N LYS A 229 5.43 -1.74 -9.14
CA LYS A 229 4.43 -0.85 -9.77
C LYS A 229 3.07 -0.94 -9.06
N VAL A 230 2.62 -2.14 -8.70
CA VAL A 230 1.35 -2.35 -7.97
C VAL A 230 1.41 -1.72 -6.58
N LEU A 231 2.51 -1.87 -5.84
CA LEU A 231 2.69 -1.24 -4.52
C LEU A 231 2.70 0.29 -4.61
N LYS A 232 3.43 0.85 -5.58
CA LYS A 232 3.43 2.30 -5.83
C LYS A 232 2.03 2.80 -6.18
N ALA A 233 1.30 2.08 -7.04
CA ALA A 233 -0.08 2.40 -7.38
C ALA A 233 -1.02 2.35 -6.16
N LEU A 234 -0.90 1.33 -5.31
CA LEU A 234 -1.67 1.20 -4.07
C LEU A 234 -1.44 2.40 -3.14
N ASN A 235 -0.18 2.79 -2.91
CA ASN A 235 0.15 3.91 -2.04
C ASN A 235 -0.41 5.24 -2.57
N ILE A 236 -0.29 5.51 -3.87
CA ILE A 236 -0.85 6.72 -4.49
C ILE A 236 -2.38 6.72 -4.37
N ALA A 237 -3.03 5.58 -4.64
CA ALA A 237 -4.47 5.47 -4.52
C ALA A 237 -4.94 5.67 -3.07
N ASP A 238 -4.24 5.06 -2.11
CA ASP A 238 -4.54 5.18 -0.67
C ASP A 238 -4.50 6.62 -0.18
N MET A 239 -3.50 7.40 -0.62
CA MET A 239 -3.39 8.82 -0.31
C MET A 239 -4.52 9.64 -0.94
N LYS A 240 -4.84 9.37 -2.22
CA LYS A 240 -5.88 10.12 -2.95
C LYS A 240 -7.29 9.83 -2.46
N ILE A 241 -7.57 8.62 -1.97
CA ILE A 241 -8.87 8.26 -1.39
C ILE A 241 -9.25 9.22 -0.25
N GLY A 242 -8.31 9.58 0.63
CA GLY A 242 -8.57 10.52 1.73
C GLY A 242 -9.01 11.89 1.23
N ARG A 243 -8.29 12.45 0.25
CA ARG A 243 -8.62 13.75 -0.35
C ARG A 243 -9.98 13.74 -1.06
N ILE A 244 -10.33 12.65 -1.75
CA ILE A 244 -11.65 12.51 -2.41
C ILE A 244 -12.77 12.40 -1.37
N ALA A 245 -12.52 11.72 -0.25
CA ALA A 245 -13.49 11.59 0.83
C ALA A 245 -13.83 12.94 1.46
N GLU A 246 -12.83 13.80 1.64
CA GLU A 246 -12.98 15.15 2.18
C GLU A 246 -13.77 16.06 1.23
N LYS A 247 -13.43 16.05 -0.06
CA LYS A 247 -14.18 16.78 -1.10
C LYS A 247 -15.64 16.35 -1.20
N ASN A 248 -15.94 15.08 -0.93
CA ASN A 248 -17.29 14.52 -1.02
C ASN A 248 -17.84 14.13 0.36
N LYS A 249 -17.62 14.98 1.38
CA LYS A 249 -17.98 14.73 2.79
C LYS A 249 -19.44 14.33 3.05
N TYR A 250 -20.35 14.62 2.13
CA TYR A 250 -21.79 14.34 2.24
C TYR A 250 -22.38 13.53 1.07
N ASN A 251 -21.58 13.12 0.08
CA ASN A 251 -22.10 12.39 -1.09
C ASN A 251 -21.31 11.10 -1.34
N ALA A 252 -21.85 9.98 -0.83
CA ALA A 252 -21.23 8.67 -0.91
C ALA A 252 -21.15 8.13 -2.36
N LYS A 253 -22.20 8.34 -3.17
CA LYS A 253 -22.25 7.88 -4.57
C LYS A 253 -21.19 8.58 -5.42
N ARG A 254 -21.05 9.91 -5.26
CA ARG A 254 -20.03 10.72 -5.95
C ARG A 254 -18.62 10.34 -5.50
N PHE A 255 -18.42 10.09 -4.20
CA PHE A 255 -17.16 9.58 -3.65
C PHE A 255 -16.74 8.24 -4.29
N GLN A 256 -17.64 7.26 -4.36
CA GLN A 256 -17.35 5.95 -4.95
C GLN A 256 -16.99 6.07 -6.44
N LYS A 257 -17.79 6.81 -7.22
CA LYS A 257 -17.58 7.02 -8.67
C LYS A 257 -16.24 7.71 -8.94
N GLN A 258 -15.90 8.76 -8.18
CA GLN A 258 -14.62 9.46 -8.34
C GLN A 258 -13.43 8.59 -7.93
N THR A 259 -13.58 7.79 -6.87
CA THR A 259 -12.54 6.87 -6.43
C THR A 259 -12.26 5.79 -7.47
N ALA A 260 -13.30 5.20 -8.08
CA ALA A 260 -13.14 4.21 -9.15
C ALA A 260 -12.44 4.80 -10.39
N ARG A 261 -12.85 6.01 -10.83
CA ARG A 261 -12.19 6.74 -11.93
C ARG A 261 -10.73 7.04 -11.62
N MET A 262 -10.42 7.44 -10.38
CA MET A 262 -9.07 7.73 -9.92
C MET A 262 -8.19 6.46 -9.96
N ILE A 263 -8.69 5.33 -9.46
CA ILE A 263 -7.98 4.04 -9.51
C ILE A 263 -7.69 3.65 -10.98
N LYS A 264 -8.68 3.78 -11.88
CA LYS A 264 -8.49 3.50 -13.32
C LYS A 264 -7.40 4.38 -13.94
N ARG A 265 -7.38 5.69 -13.62
CA ARG A 265 -6.32 6.62 -14.07
C ARG A 265 -4.94 6.24 -13.55
N ILE A 266 -4.82 5.85 -12.28
CA ILE A 266 -3.54 5.37 -11.71
C ILE A 266 -3.08 4.10 -12.42
N CYS A 267 -3.96 3.13 -12.63
CA CYS A 267 -3.62 1.91 -13.35
C CYS A 267 -3.10 2.19 -14.77
N LYS A 268 -3.76 3.11 -15.51
CA LYS A 268 -3.31 3.55 -16.85
C LYS A 268 -1.92 4.21 -16.78
N ARG A 269 -1.72 5.17 -15.86
CA ARG A 269 -0.42 5.85 -15.67
C ARG A 269 0.71 4.88 -15.30
N MET A 270 0.40 3.85 -14.53
CA MET A 270 1.37 2.84 -14.09
C MET A 270 1.55 1.70 -15.10
N ARG A 271 0.84 1.72 -16.24
CA ARG A 271 0.82 0.67 -17.27
C ARG A 271 0.54 -0.72 -16.67
N LEU A 272 -0.43 -0.80 -15.77
CA LEU A 272 -0.88 -2.05 -15.16
C LEU A 272 -1.95 -2.72 -16.04
N GLY A 273 -1.84 -4.04 -16.24
CA GLY A 273 -2.86 -4.81 -16.97
C GLY A 273 -4.23 -4.86 -16.28
N LYS A 274 -5.26 -5.25 -17.02
CA LYS A 274 -6.66 -5.32 -16.53
C LYS A 274 -6.79 -6.20 -15.27
N LYS A 275 -6.19 -7.40 -15.28
CA LYS A 275 -6.22 -8.35 -14.15
C LYS A 275 -5.56 -7.77 -12.89
N THR A 276 -4.42 -7.09 -13.02
CA THR A 276 -3.72 -6.49 -11.88
C THR A 276 -4.43 -5.25 -11.35
N CYS A 277 -5.05 -4.45 -12.23
CA CYS A 277 -5.89 -3.34 -11.80
C CYS A 277 -7.14 -3.81 -11.04
N LYS A 278 -7.80 -4.90 -11.47
CA LYS A 278 -8.93 -5.51 -10.74
C LYS A 278 -8.51 -5.93 -9.32
N LYS A 279 -7.35 -6.59 -9.18
CA LYS A 279 -6.79 -6.95 -7.85
C LYS A 279 -6.52 -5.72 -6.98
N LEU A 280 -5.98 -4.65 -7.56
CA LEU A 280 -5.71 -3.40 -6.85
C LEU A 280 -7.02 -2.74 -6.36
N ALA A 281 -8.05 -2.71 -7.20
CA ALA A 281 -9.37 -2.21 -6.84
C ALA A 281 -10.01 -3.02 -5.71
N MET A 282 -9.94 -4.35 -5.76
CA MET A 282 -10.45 -5.23 -4.70
C MET A 282 -9.75 -4.98 -3.35
N LYS A 283 -8.42 -4.81 -3.34
CA LYS A 283 -7.67 -4.47 -2.11
C LYS A 283 -8.11 -3.15 -1.49
N LEU A 284 -8.52 -2.17 -2.31
CA LEU A 284 -8.99 -0.87 -1.83
C LEU A 284 -10.50 -0.87 -1.51
N HIS A 285 -11.26 -1.86 -2.01
CA HIS A 285 -12.71 -1.90 -1.89
C HIS A 285 -13.19 -1.82 -0.44
N GLY A 286 -12.60 -2.59 0.47
CA GLY A 286 -12.97 -2.56 1.90
C GLY A 286 -12.83 -1.17 2.52
N LYS A 287 -11.73 -0.47 2.21
CA LYS A 287 -11.50 0.90 2.68
C LYS A 287 -12.51 1.89 2.09
N VAL A 288 -12.79 1.79 0.79
CA VAL A 288 -13.78 2.64 0.10
C VAL A 288 -15.18 2.40 0.68
N LYS A 289 -15.58 1.14 0.88
CA LYS A 289 -16.86 0.77 1.50
C LYS A 289 -16.99 1.36 2.90
N HIS A 290 -15.95 1.25 3.73
CA HIS A 290 -15.94 1.82 5.09
C HIS A 290 -16.10 3.35 5.09
N ILE A 291 -15.31 4.04 4.26
CA ILE A 291 -15.38 5.51 4.16
C ILE A 291 -16.74 5.95 3.61
N SER A 292 -17.27 5.24 2.62
CA SER A 292 -18.60 5.49 2.06
C SER A 292 -19.69 5.39 3.13
N LYS A 293 -19.66 4.35 3.97
CA LYS A 293 -20.59 4.21 5.11
C LYS A 293 -20.49 5.40 6.08
N LYS A 294 -19.26 5.87 6.37
CA LYS A 294 -19.06 7.06 7.22
C LYS A 294 -19.64 8.33 6.61
N ILE A 295 -19.48 8.52 5.30
CA ILE A 295 -20.05 9.68 4.58
C ILE A 295 -21.59 9.65 4.66
N MET A 296 -22.23 8.48 4.44
CA MET A 296 -23.68 8.35 4.57
C MET A 296 -24.16 8.68 5.99
N ARG A 297 -23.49 8.15 7.03
CA ARG A 297 -23.84 8.48 8.42
C ARG A 297 -23.73 9.98 8.73
N ARG A 298 -22.71 10.66 8.19
CA ARG A 298 -22.56 12.13 8.35
C ARG A 298 -23.66 12.90 7.63
N TYR A 299 -24.06 12.44 6.45
CA TYR A 299 -25.14 13.05 5.69
C TYR A 299 -26.47 12.93 6.43
N ASN A 300 -26.83 11.72 6.90
CA ASN A 300 -28.08 11.50 7.64
C ASN A 300 -28.13 12.37 8.91
N LYS A 301 -27.06 12.38 9.72
CA LYS A 301 -26.98 13.26 10.90
C LYS A 301 -27.19 14.74 10.57
N LYS A 302 -26.66 15.21 9.44
CA LYS A 302 -26.85 16.59 8.99
C LYS A 302 -28.29 16.85 8.54
N GLN A 303 -28.92 15.90 7.86
CA GLN A 303 -30.33 15.99 7.46
C GLN A 303 -31.25 16.02 8.70
N ASP A 304 -31.02 15.14 9.68
CA ASP A 304 -31.79 15.10 10.93
C ASP A 304 -31.69 16.43 11.69
N GLN A 305 -30.48 17.00 11.77
CA GLN A 305 -30.25 18.29 12.42
C GLN A 305 -30.90 19.45 11.66
N LEU A 306 -30.87 19.42 10.32
CA LEU A 306 -31.57 20.41 9.50
C LEU A 306 -33.09 20.32 9.68
N LYS A 307 -33.65 19.10 9.75
CA LYS A 307 -35.07 18.88 10.01
C LYS A 307 -35.49 19.48 11.37
N LYS A 308 -34.76 19.15 12.44
CA LYS A 308 -34.99 19.72 13.78
C LYS A 308 -34.89 21.25 13.81
N ASN A 309 -33.93 21.82 13.09
CA ASN A 309 -33.77 23.28 13.02
C ASN A 309 -34.91 23.94 12.22
N LEU A 310 -35.44 23.28 11.19
CA LEU A 310 -36.60 23.75 10.43
C LEU A 310 -37.86 23.71 11.28
N GLU A 311 -38.11 22.62 12.01
CA GLU A 311 -39.22 22.47 12.97
C GLU A 311 -39.20 23.62 14.00
N LYS A 312 -38.05 23.84 14.66
CA LYS A 312 -37.88 24.96 15.60
C LYS A 312 -38.10 26.35 14.98
N ARG A 313 -37.68 26.55 13.72
CA ARG A 313 -37.92 27.83 13.02
C ARG A 313 -39.40 28.04 12.69
N ILE A 314 -40.12 26.98 12.35
CA ILE A 314 -41.56 27.05 12.09
C ILE A 314 -42.32 27.33 13.39
N GLU A 315 -42.01 26.61 14.47
CA GLU A 315 -42.55 26.86 15.81
C GLU A 315 -42.31 28.31 16.25
N GLY A 316 -41.06 28.80 16.15
CA GLY A 316 -40.73 30.18 16.51
C GLY A 316 -41.46 31.24 15.66
N LYS A 317 -41.70 30.97 14.36
CA LYS A 317 -42.50 31.86 13.50
C LYS A 317 -43.98 31.84 13.88
N MET A 318 -44.53 30.67 14.18
CA MET A 318 -45.92 30.51 14.65
C MET A 318 -46.13 31.30 15.95
N VAL A 319 -45.28 31.09 16.96
CA VAL A 319 -45.34 31.81 18.25
C VAL A 319 -45.27 33.32 18.04
N ARG A 320 -44.33 33.82 17.22
CA ARG A 320 -44.24 35.27 16.93
C ARG A 320 -45.50 35.82 16.25
N LYS A 321 -46.12 35.06 15.35
CA LYS A 321 -47.37 35.47 14.68
C LYS A 321 -48.52 35.53 15.69
N THR A 322 -48.62 34.56 16.60
CA THR A 322 -49.63 34.54 17.67
C THR A 322 -49.43 35.69 18.66
N VAL A 323 -48.20 35.93 19.12
CA VAL A 323 -47.88 37.04 20.05
C VAL A 323 -48.20 38.40 19.42
N LYS A 324 -47.90 38.61 18.13
CA LYS A 324 -48.30 39.84 17.41
C LYS A 324 -49.82 40.00 17.32
N GLY A 325 -50.56 38.90 17.12
CA GLY A 325 -52.03 38.92 17.11
C GLY A 325 -52.60 39.28 18.49
N MET A 326 -52.03 38.73 19.57
CA MET A 326 -52.43 39.08 20.94
C MET A 326 -52.10 40.53 21.28
N ALA A 327 -50.91 41.02 20.91
CA ALA A 327 -50.51 42.41 21.15
C ALA A 327 -51.46 43.40 20.47
N LYS A 328 -51.88 43.13 19.22
CA LYS A 328 -52.90 43.94 18.52
C LYS A 328 -54.26 43.92 19.22
N LYS A 329 -54.68 42.76 19.75
CA LYS A 329 -55.93 42.66 20.54
C LYS A 329 -55.83 43.44 21.86
N PHE A 330 -54.68 43.38 22.53
CA PHE A 330 -54.41 44.15 23.74
C PHE A 330 -54.43 45.66 23.46
N GLU A 331 -53.79 46.11 22.39
CA GLU A 331 -53.78 47.52 21.97
C GLU A 331 -55.20 48.01 21.64
N HIS A 332 -55.99 47.21 20.93
CA HIS A 332 -57.39 47.52 20.63
C HIS A 332 -58.25 47.62 21.91
N ASN A 333 -58.09 46.68 22.84
CA ASN A 333 -58.80 46.71 24.12
C ASN A 333 -58.37 47.91 24.98
N TYR A 334 -57.08 48.25 24.99
CA TYR A 334 -56.57 49.41 25.71
C TYR A 334 -57.11 50.72 25.13
N GLN A 335 -57.18 50.84 23.80
CA GLN A 335 -57.80 51.99 23.13
C GLN A 335 -59.30 52.10 23.43
N ALA A 336 -60.02 50.98 23.50
CA ALA A 336 -61.42 50.96 23.92
C ALA A 336 -61.55 51.45 25.38
N ILE A 337 -60.71 50.94 26.28
CA ILE A 337 -60.65 51.36 27.68
C ILE A 337 -60.34 52.86 27.82
N ALA A 338 -59.40 53.40 27.03
CA ALA A 338 -59.09 54.83 27.00
C ALA A 338 -60.31 55.68 26.59
N LYS A 339 -61.07 55.27 25.58
CA LYS A 339 -62.32 55.96 25.21
C LYS A 339 -63.34 55.96 26.34
N TYR A 340 -63.49 54.86 27.07
CA TYR A 340 -64.38 54.81 28.22
C TYR A 340 -63.89 55.68 29.38
N ARG A 341 -62.57 55.82 29.57
CA ARG A 341 -61.98 56.78 30.53
C ARG A 341 -62.25 58.23 30.15
N ASP A 342 -62.09 58.59 28.88
CA ASP A 342 -62.35 59.96 28.42
C ASP A 342 -63.83 60.34 28.62
N VAL A 343 -64.75 59.41 28.33
CA VAL A 343 -66.19 59.60 28.60
C VAL A 343 -66.44 59.77 30.10
N LEU A 344 -65.83 58.91 30.94
CA LEU A 344 -65.93 59.01 32.39
C LEU A 344 -65.43 60.36 32.92
N ASP A 345 -64.27 60.83 32.47
CA ASP A 345 -63.69 62.11 32.89
C ASP A 345 -64.55 63.30 32.47
N VAL A 346 -65.19 63.26 31.30
CA VAL A 346 -66.16 64.27 30.87
C VAL A 346 -67.42 64.21 31.74
N THR A 347 -68.01 63.03 31.96
CA THR A 347 -69.21 62.90 32.81
C THR A 347 -68.94 63.30 34.26
N CYS A 348 -67.77 63.00 34.82
CA CYS A 348 -67.37 63.39 36.16
C CYS A 348 -67.13 64.90 36.30
N LYS A 349 -66.72 65.59 35.22
CA LYS A 349 -66.64 67.06 35.20
C LYS A 349 -68.02 67.72 35.11
N MET A 350 -68.96 67.09 34.41
CA MET A 350 -70.32 67.62 34.22
C MET A 350 -71.21 67.39 35.45
N ASP A 351 -71.06 66.27 36.14
CA ASP A 351 -71.78 65.97 37.39
C ASP A 351 -70.85 65.34 38.45
N PRO A 352 -70.26 66.17 39.34
CA PRO A 352 -69.33 65.71 40.36
C PRO A 352 -69.97 64.82 41.42
N LYS A 353 -71.29 64.97 41.69
CA LYS A 353 -71.98 64.25 42.76
C LYS A 353 -72.24 62.79 42.39
N SER A 354 -72.39 62.51 41.09
CA SER A 354 -72.63 61.17 40.56
C SER A 354 -71.35 60.48 40.03
N CYS A 355 -70.20 61.16 40.07
CA CYS A 355 -68.93 60.63 39.56
C CYS A 355 -68.52 59.30 40.22
N ASP A 356 -68.71 59.16 41.54
CA ASP A 356 -68.39 57.92 42.26
C ASP A 356 -69.28 56.74 41.83
N PHE A 357 -70.53 57.03 41.48
CA PHE A 357 -71.44 56.02 40.92
C PHE A 357 -70.96 55.57 39.53
N PHE A 358 -70.66 56.51 38.62
CA PHE A 358 -70.17 56.18 37.28
C PHE A 358 -68.81 55.47 37.30
N ARG A 359 -67.90 55.86 38.20
CA ARG A 359 -66.61 55.18 38.39
C ARG A 359 -66.78 53.76 38.94
N ARG A 360 -67.74 53.51 39.85
CA ARG A 360 -68.06 52.15 40.30
C ARG A 360 -68.72 51.31 39.21
N SER A 361 -69.68 51.87 38.47
CA SER A 361 -70.38 51.16 37.39
C SER A 361 -69.49 50.81 36.20
N MET A 362 -68.48 51.64 35.90
CA MET A 362 -67.49 51.37 34.85
C MET A 362 -66.19 50.73 35.36
N GLY A 363 -65.99 50.67 36.69
CA GLY A 363 -64.80 50.13 37.34
C GLY A 363 -64.56 48.63 37.07
N ASP A 364 -65.62 47.89 36.74
CA ASP A 364 -65.52 46.49 36.32
C ASP A 364 -65.00 46.34 34.87
N MET A 365 -65.07 47.40 34.05
CA MET A 365 -64.58 47.40 32.66
C MET A 365 -63.23 48.11 32.47
N VAL A 366 -62.83 48.96 33.40
CA VAL A 366 -61.60 49.76 33.33
C VAL A 366 -60.76 49.47 34.57
N PRO A 367 -59.69 48.66 34.48
CA PRO A 367 -58.82 48.46 35.63
C PRO A 367 -58.22 49.80 36.04
N MET A 368 -58.49 50.19 37.29
CA MET A 368 -57.83 51.32 37.94
C MET A 368 -56.39 50.88 38.24
N LEU A 369 -55.41 51.68 37.81
CA LEU A 369 -53.99 51.45 38.09
C LEU A 369 -53.67 51.72 39.56
#